data_AF-A0ABD4TX04-F1
#
_entry.id   AF-A0ABD4TX04-F1
#
_cell.length_a   1.000
_cell.length_b   1.000
_cell.length_c   1.000
_cell.angle_alpha   90.00
_cell.angle_beta   90.00
_cell.angle_gamma   90.00
#
_symmetry.space_group_name_H-M   'P 1'
#
loop_
_entity.id
_entity.type
_entity.pdbx_description
1 polymer ?
#
loop_
_entity_poly.entity_id
_entity_poly.type
_entity_poly.pdbx_seq_one_letter_code
_entity_poly.pdbx_strand_id
1 'polypeptide(L)'
;MYRKLNIAVLVSALVAAVAASVPSVAFAKEQSPPTAQEQAFYRQAFGHEFSTEEHAEYLELFGSVPTSEEVAQYIQSSEEEQKQLSRVTGLRAIVTDTSMRSAWSSNLFSYGRWISRDAWSLSLMPNQTIIPEVSIRYSTEGWQQVYNHFHGDRHWLAYRGHGADESMQKQYHCHVGYGSIKTPWNLEPSKRPGAINSITCN
;
A
#
# COMPACT_ATOMS: atom_id res chain seq x y z
N MET A 1 -54.66 72.69 3.71
CA MET A 1 -54.01 73.23 2.49
C MET A 1 -53.26 72.09 1.83
N TYR A 2 -53.79 71.58 0.71
CA TYR A 2 -53.18 70.49 -0.06
C TYR A 2 -52.06 71.05 -0.95
N ARG A 3 -50.86 70.45 -0.89
CA ARG A 3 -49.82 70.62 -1.93
C ARG A 3 -49.37 69.26 -2.43
N LYS A 4 -49.24 69.24 -3.76
CA LYS A 4 -49.24 68.10 -4.68
C LYS A 4 -47.94 67.29 -4.59
N LEU A 5 -48.05 65.97 -4.57
CA LEU A 5 -46.97 65.05 -4.91
C LEU A 5 -46.94 64.88 -6.44
N ASN A 6 -45.80 65.18 -7.06
CA ASN A 6 -45.44 64.76 -8.41
C ASN A 6 -43.97 64.37 -8.35
N ILE A 7 -43.66 63.07 -8.31
CA ILE A 7 -42.32 62.58 -8.66
C ILE A 7 -42.49 61.38 -9.58
N ALA A 8 -41.84 61.51 -10.72
CA ALA A 8 -41.88 60.65 -11.88
C ALA A 8 -41.23 59.28 -11.62
N VAL A 9 -41.78 58.29 -12.32
CA VAL A 9 -41.29 56.92 -12.45
C VAL A 9 -40.02 56.91 -13.30
N LEU A 10 -38.98 56.23 -12.84
CA LEU A 10 -37.85 55.78 -13.65
C LEU A 10 -37.66 54.28 -13.44
N VAL A 11 -38.07 53.51 -14.46
CA VAL A 11 -37.88 52.08 -14.58
C VAL A 11 -36.44 51.83 -15.01
N SER A 12 -35.67 51.09 -14.21
CA SER A 12 -34.40 50.51 -14.65
C SER A 12 -34.58 49.00 -14.79
N ALA A 13 -34.44 48.52 -16.02
CA ALA A 13 -34.55 47.12 -16.39
C ALA A 13 -33.36 46.32 -15.86
N LEU A 14 -33.65 45.26 -15.09
CA LEU A 14 -32.67 44.26 -14.68
C LEU A 14 -32.68 43.14 -15.74
N VAL A 15 -31.59 43.00 -16.50
CA VAL A 15 -31.39 41.87 -17.40
C VAL A 15 -30.88 40.68 -16.56
N ALA A 16 -31.75 39.72 -16.30
CA ALA A 16 -31.36 38.45 -15.69
C ALA A 16 -30.79 37.53 -16.79
N ALA A 17 -29.47 37.29 -16.75
CA ALA A 17 -28.85 36.24 -17.55
C ALA A 17 -29.21 34.87 -16.95
N VAL A 18 -30.04 34.11 -17.66
CA VAL A 18 -30.31 32.70 -17.32
C VAL A 18 -29.11 31.88 -17.76
N ALA A 19 -28.20 31.59 -16.83
CA ALA A 19 -27.20 30.56 -17.04
C ALA A 19 -27.91 29.20 -17.03
N ALA A 20 -28.05 28.60 -18.19
CA ALA A 20 -28.49 27.21 -18.32
C ALA A 20 -27.45 26.31 -17.66
N SER A 21 -27.73 25.87 -16.44
CA SER A 21 -26.98 24.80 -15.77
C SER A 21 -27.19 23.50 -16.55
N VAL A 22 -26.23 23.14 -17.39
CA VAL A 22 -26.18 21.80 -17.97
C VAL A 22 -25.76 20.87 -16.82
N PRO A 23 -26.59 19.90 -16.40
CA PRO A 23 -26.15 18.93 -15.41
C PRO A 23 -25.05 18.10 -16.06
N SER A 24 -23.82 18.24 -15.56
CA SER A 24 -22.77 17.27 -15.83
C SER A 24 -23.22 15.95 -15.20
N VAL A 25 -23.75 15.06 -16.02
CA VAL A 25 -23.93 13.66 -15.65
C VAL A 25 -22.53 13.07 -15.59
N ALA A 26 -21.90 13.17 -14.41
CA ALA A 26 -20.78 12.31 -14.10
C ALA A 26 -21.33 10.88 -14.19
N PHE A 27 -20.95 10.16 -15.24
CA PHE A 27 -21.19 8.73 -15.31
C PHE A 27 -20.44 8.13 -14.11
N ALA A 28 -21.17 7.80 -13.05
CA ALA A 28 -20.65 6.94 -12.00
C ALA A 28 -20.17 5.67 -12.70
N LYS A 29 -18.86 5.43 -12.68
CA LYS A 29 -18.30 4.16 -13.15
C LYS A 29 -18.95 3.11 -12.26
N GLU A 30 -19.81 2.29 -12.85
CA GLU A 30 -20.54 1.26 -12.10
C GLU A 30 -19.51 0.29 -11.51
N GLN A 31 -19.25 0.44 -10.21
CA GLN A 31 -18.30 -0.39 -9.49
C GLN A 31 -18.95 -1.75 -9.27
N SER A 32 -18.36 -2.79 -9.84
CA SER A 32 -18.87 -4.15 -9.66
C SER A 32 -18.54 -4.62 -8.24
N PRO A 33 -19.46 -5.29 -7.54
CA PRO A 33 -19.16 -5.88 -6.25
C PRO A 33 -18.15 -7.04 -6.42
N PRO A 34 -17.31 -7.31 -5.41
CA PRO A 34 -16.37 -8.42 -5.46
C PRO A 34 -17.09 -9.77 -5.53
N THR A 35 -16.52 -10.70 -6.29
CA THR A 35 -16.98 -12.08 -6.38
C THR A 35 -16.73 -12.86 -5.08
N ALA A 36 -17.36 -14.03 -4.93
CA ALA A 36 -17.15 -14.88 -3.75
C ALA A 36 -15.69 -15.34 -3.58
N GLN A 37 -14.97 -15.53 -4.68
CA GLN A 37 -13.55 -15.90 -4.68
C GLN A 37 -12.68 -14.73 -4.20
N GLU A 38 -12.93 -13.52 -4.70
CA GLU A 38 -12.23 -12.32 -4.27
C GLU A 38 -12.52 -12.00 -2.79
N GLN A 39 -13.76 -12.19 -2.34
CA GLN A 39 -14.08 -12.08 -0.91
C GLN A 39 -13.35 -13.10 -0.05
N ALA A 40 -13.11 -14.32 -0.55
CA ALA A 40 -12.31 -15.30 0.16
C ALA A 40 -10.85 -14.84 0.28
N PHE A 41 -10.28 -14.27 -0.79
CA PHE A 41 -8.96 -13.65 -0.75
C PHE A 41 -8.92 -12.48 0.25
N TYR A 42 -9.90 -11.57 0.24
CA TYR A 42 -9.90 -10.43 1.15
C TYR A 42 -10.00 -10.84 2.62
N ARG A 43 -10.84 -11.83 2.93
CA ARG A 43 -10.89 -12.40 4.29
C ARG A 43 -9.56 -13.03 4.69
N GLN A 44 -8.83 -13.64 3.76
CA GLN A 44 -7.53 -14.22 4.06
C GLN A 44 -6.43 -13.15 4.25
N ALA A 45 -6.37 -12.16 3.37
CA ALA A 45 -5.32 -11.15 3.34
C ALA A 45 -5.54 -10.00 4.34
N PHE A 46 -6.78 -9.57 4.48
CA PHE A 46 -7.19 -8.35 5.19
C PHE A 46 -8.17 -8.66 6.32
N GLY A 47 -8.56 -9.92 6.52
CA GLY A 47 -9.36 -10.42 7.65
C GLY A 47 -10.79 -9.92 7.73
N HIS A 48 -11.31 -9.33 6.66
CA HIS A 48 -12.71 -8.94 6.52
C HIS A 48 -13.15 -9.01 5.06
N GLU A 49 -14.45 -8.87 4.84
CA GLU A 49 -15.04 -8.78 3.50
C GLU A 49 -14.97 -7.33 3.03
N PHE A 50 -14.53 -7.11 1.80
CA PHE A 50 -14.48 -5.78 1.24
C PHE A 50 -15.87 -5.36 0.77
N SER A 51 -16.20 -4.09 1.01
CA SER A 51 -17.28 -3.38 0.32
C SER A 51 -16.99 -3.22 -1.17
N THR A 52 -17.99 -2.78 -1.95
CA THR A 52 -17.80 -2.46 -3.37
C THR A 52 -16.79 -1.34 -3.56
N GLU A 53 -16.79 -0.37 -2.65
CA GLU A 53 -15.89 0.77 -2.63
C GLU A 53 -14.44 0.32 -2.35
N GLU A 54 -14.22 -0.49 -1.32
CA GLU A 54 -12.88 -1.03 -0.99
C GLU A 54 -12.34 -1.94 -2.09
N HIS A 55 -13.20 -2.73 -2.73
CA HIS A 55 -12.83 -3.53 -3.89
C HIS A 55 -12.38 -2.65 -5.06
N ALA A 56 -13.11 -1.56 -5.35
CA ALA A 56 -12.73 -0.63 -6.40
C ALA A 56 -11.40 0.08 -6.09
N GLU A 57 -11.17 0.49 -4.85
CA GLU A 57 -9.90 1.09 -4.39
C GLU A 57 -8.75 0.08 -4.50
N TYR A 58 -8.98 -1.18 -4.13
CA TYR A 58 -8.00 -2.25 -4.29
C TYR A 58 -7.60 -2.43 -5.77
N LEU A 59 -8.58 -2.48 -6.66
CA LEU A 59 -8.33 -2.60 -8.10
C LEU A 59 -7.63 -1.37 -8.69
N GLU A 60 -7.90 -0.18 -8.18
CA GLU A 60 -7.20 1.04 -8.59
C GLU A 60 -5.71 0.98 -8.22
N LEU A 61 -5.38 0.44 -7.04
CA LEU A 61 -4.00 0.33 -6.57
C LEU A 61 -3.23 -0.85 -7.19
N PHE A 62 -3.87 -2.00 -7.34
CA PHE A 62 -3.20 -3.26 -7.66
C PHE A 62 -3.58 -3.86 -9.01
N GLY A 63 -4.59 -3.30 -9.69
CA GLY A 63 -5.03 -3.71 -11.03
C GLY A 63 -5.92 -4.96 -11.04
N SER A 64 -5.63 -5.97 -10.21
CA SER A 64 -6.39 -7.21 -10.13
C SER A 64 -6.29 -7.87 -8.77
N VAL A 65 -7.30 -8.65 -8.39
CA VAL A 65 -7.26 -9.53 -7.23
C VAL A 65 -6.42 -10.78 -7.56
N PRO A 66 -5.43 -11.15 -6.72
CA PRO A 66 -4.65 -12.37 -6.92
C PRO A 66 -5.53 -13.62 -7.00
N THR A 67 -5.21 -14.47 -7.97
CA THR A 67 -5.80 -15.80 -8.11
C THR A 67 -5.33 -16.73 -6.99
N SER A 68 -6.04 -17.84 -6.77
CA SER A 68 -5.63 -18.88 -5.82
C SER A 68 -4.22 -19.41 -6.09
N GLU A 69 -3.86 -19.54 -7.36
CA GLU A 69 -2.57 -20.02 -7.83
C GLU A 69 -1.46 -19.02 -7.51
N GLU A 70 -1.70 -17.73 -7.71
CA GLU A 70 -0.76 -16.66 -7.36
C GLU A 70 -0.57 -16.58 -5.83
N VAL A 71 -1.65 -16.69 -5.06
CA VAL A 71 -1.57 -16.76 -3.59
C VAL A 71 -0.74 -17.95 -3.14
N ALA A 72 -0.92 -19.13 -3.75
CA ALA A 72 -0.13 -20.31 -3.41
C ALA A 72 1.37 -20.12 -3.71
N GLN A 73 1.71 -19.52 -4.85
CA GLN A 73 3.10 -19.19 -5.20
C GLN A 73 3.70 -18.17 -4.22
N TYR A 74 2.93 -17.15 -3.84
CA TYR A 74 3.34 -16.16 -2.85
C TYR A 74 3.64 -16.80 -1.48
N ILE A 75 2.78 -17.71 -1.01
CA ILE A 75 2.99 -18.45 0.24
C ILE A 75 4.24 -19.34 0.14
N GLN A 76 4.40 -20.09 -0.95
CA GLN A 76 5.55 -20.96 -1.17
C GLN A 76 6.88 -20.18 -1.12
N SER A 77 6.92 -18.97 -1.71
CA SER A 77 8.11 -18.11 -1.64
C SER A 77 8.51 -17.76 -0.19
N SER A 78 7.53 -17.65 0.72
CA SER A 78 7.77 -17.42 2.15
C SER A 78 8.54 -18.55 2.81
N GLU A 79 8.13 -19.79 2.54
CA GLU A 79 8.72 -20.97 3.16
C GLU A 79 10.19 -21.12 2.74
N GLU A 80 10.48 -20.82 1.48
CA GLU A 80 11.85 -20.77 0.96
C GLU A 80 12.68 -19.68 1.64
N GLU A 81 12.15 -18.47 1.78
CA GLU A 81 12.80 -17.36 2.48
C GLU A 81 13.12 -17.71 3.95
N GLN A 82 12.19 -18.35 4.67
CA GLN A 82 12.39 -18.78 6.05
C GLN A 82 13.43 -19.90 6.16
N LYS A 83 13.44 -20.83 5.20
CA LYS A 83 14.45 -21.89 5.12
C LYS A 83 15.86 -21.30 4.92
N GLN A 84 16.01 -20.21 4.16
CA GLN A 84 17.31 -19.56 4.03
C GLN A 84 17.75 -18.85 5.32
N LEU A 85 16.84 -18.16 6.00
CA LEU A 85 17.15 -17.53 7.29
C LEU A 85 17.62 -18.57 8.32
N SER A 86 16.94 -19.73 8.41
CA SER A 86 17.33 -20.79 9.34
C SER A 86 18.68 -21.43 9.01
N ARG A 87 19.05 -21.57 7.72
CA ARG A 87 20.39 -22.02 7.30
C ARG A 87 21.48 -21.05 7.71
N VAL A 88 21.29 -19.76 7.43
CA VAL A 88 22.25 -18.71 7.81
C VAL A 88 22.39 -18.63 9.33
N THR A 89 21.28 -18.74 10.07
CA THR A 89 21.28 -18.68 11.54
C THR A 89 21.86 -19.95 12.18
N GLY A 90 21.63 -21.13 11.61
CA GLY A 90 22.24 -22.39 12.04
C GLY A 90 23.77 -22.41 11.92
N LEU A 91 24.33 -21.60 11.02
CA LEU A 91 25.78 -21.35 10.90
C LEU A 91 26.28 -20.19 11.79
N ARG A 92 25.38 -19.33 12.31
CA ARG A 92 25.71 -18.08 13.02
C ARG A 92 25.23 -18.04 14.47
N ALA A 93 24.77 -19.16 15.05
CA ALA A 93 24.31 -19.28 16.44
C ALA A 93 25.39 -19.00 17.51
N ILE A 94 26.56 -18.48 17.12
CA ILE A 94 27.60 -17.92 17.99
C ILE A 94 27.78 -16.42 17.71
N VAL A 95 26.76 -15.66 17.27
CA VAL A 95 26.86 -14.19 17.21
C VAL A 95 25.54 -13.53 17.57
N THR A 96 25.35 -13.41 18.88
CA THR A 96 24.86 -12.22 19.61
C THR A 96 23.44 -11.69 19.36
N ASP A 97 22.68 -11.80 20.45
CA ASP A 97 21.61 -10.97 21.04
C ASP A 97 21.65 -9.43 20.81
N THR A 98 22.59 -8.90 20.02
CA THR A 98 22.69 -7.47 19.68
C THR A 98 21.77 -7.03 18.54
N SER A 99 21.18 -7.93 17.76
CA SER A 99 20.27 -7.56 16.64
C SER A 99 18.85 -7.18 17.08
N MET A 100 18.48 -7.46 18.34
CA MET A 100 17.17 -7.07 18.89
C MET A 100 17.11 -5.61 19.37
N ARG A 101 18.26 -4.92 19.50
CA ARG A 101 18.34 -3.57 20.09
C ARG A 101 18.09 -2.39 19.13
N SER A 102 17.84 -2.62 17.84
CA SER A 102 17.62 -1.55 16.85
C SER A 102 16.40 -1.79 15.95
N ALA A 103 15.33 -2.37 16.51
CA ALA A 103 14.06 -2.47 15.80
C ALA A 103 13.35 -1.10 15.83
N TRP A 104 13.05 -0.55 14.65
CA TRP A 104 12.16 0.60 14.52
C TRP A 104 10.71 0.14 14.61
N SER A 105 9.80 0.98 15.11
CA SER A 105 8.36 0.72 15.13
C SER A 105 7.59 1.98 14.80
N SER A 106 6.35 1.83 14.34
CA SER A 106 5.43 2.93 14.09
C SER A 106 3.99 2.56 14.44
N ASN A 107 3.03 3.44 14.11
CA ASN A 107 1.59 3.13 14.17
C ASN A 107 1.17 2.04 13.16
N LEU A 108 1.97 1.76 12.12
CA LEU A 108 1.70 0.76 11.09
C LEU A 108 2.55 -0.51 11.22
N PHE A 109 3.73 -0.42 11.83
CA PHE A 109 4.66 -1.54 11.95
C PHE A 109 5.05 -1.81 13.39
N SER A 110 4.90 -3.06 13.82
CA SER A 110 5.36 -3.50 15.15
C SER A 110 6.87 -3.58 15.19
N TYR A 111 7.49 -3.93 14.06
CA TYR A 111 8.91 -3.69 13.84
C TYR A 111 9.26 -3.47 12.36
N GLY A 112 10.39 -2.80 12.15
CA GLY A 112 11.21 -2.85 10.95
C GLY A 112 12.68 -3.00 11.35
N ARG A 113 13.39 -3.94 10.72
CA ARG A 113 14.82 -4.18 11.00
C ARG A 113 15.54 -4.83 9.82
N TRP A 114 16.82 -4.54 9.70
CA TRP A 114 17.69 -5.24 8.76
C TRP A 114 18.04 -6.63 9.28
N ILE A 115 17.85 -7.63 8.43
CA ILE A 115 18.25 -9.02 8.66
C ILE A 115 19.24 -9.46 7.58
N SER A 116 20.14 -10.37 7.95
CA SER A 116 21.07 -10.99 7.02
C SER A 116 20.53 -12.37 6.65
N ARG A 117 20.17 -12.54 5.39
CA ARG A 117 19.92 -13.85 4.75
C ARG A 117 21.10 -14.14 3.82
N ASP A 118 20.85 -14.66 2.62
CA ASP A 118 21.84 -14.68 1.52
C ASP A 118 22.21 -13.26 1.06
N ALA A 119 21.31 -12.30 1.27
CA ALA A 119 21.52 -10.87 1.11
C ALA A 119 20.95 -10.10 2.33
N TRP A 120 21.26 -8.81 2.44
CA TRP A 120 20.58 -7.95 3.40
C TRP A 120 19.12 -7.76 2.99
N SER A 121 18.22 -7.88 3.95
CA SER A 121 16.79 -7.68 3.73
C SER A 121 16.21 -6.80 4.83
N LEU A 122 15.34 -5.87 4.48
CA LEU A 122 14.55 -5.11 5.43
C LEU A 122 13.30 -5.91 5.77
N SER A 123 13.24 -6.42 6.99
CA SER A 123 12.11 -7.19 7.51
C SER A 123 11.14 -6.25 8.22
N LEU A 124 9.91 -6.19 7.71
CA LEU A 124 8.82 -5.34 8.21
C LEU A 124 7.69 -6.22 8.74
N MET A 125 7.29 -5.99 9.97
CA MET A 125 6.12 -6.65 10.57
C MET A 125 5.00 -5.63 10.72
N PRO A 126 3.92 -5.73 9.95
CA PRO A 126 2.71 -4.94 10.18
C PRO A 126 2.23 -5.07 11.63
N ASN A 127 1.65 -4.01 12.20
CA ASN A 127 1.20 -3.99 13.60
C ASN A 127 0.06 -4.96 13.88
N GLN A 128 -0.70 -5.31 12.84
CA GLN A 128 -1.85 -6.17 12.97
C GLN A 128 -1.61 -7.44 12.15
N THR A 129 -2.01 -8.58 12.71
CA THR A 129 -2.01 -9.88 12.01
C THR A 129 -3.05 -9.93 10.88
N ILE A 130 -3.93 -8.94 10.85
CA ILE A 130 -5.04 -8.74 9.92
C ILE A 130 -5.09 -7.24 9.61
N ILE A 131 -5.25 -6.85 8.36
CA ILE A 131 -5.17 -5.44 7.91
C ILE A 131 -6.57 -4.97 7.45
N PRO A 132 -7.45 -4.49 8.35
CA PRO A 132 -8.90 -4.41 8.07
C PRO A 132 -9.40 -3.14 7.35
N GLU A 133 -8.53 -2.23 6.91
CA GLU A 133 -8.96 -0.89 6.43
C GLU A 133 -7.95 -0.22 5.47
N VAL A 134 -7.03 -0.99 4.85
CA VAL A 134 -5.67 -0.44 4.74
C VAL A 134 -4.89 -0.67 3.43
N SER A 135 -5.54 -0.88 2.28
CA SER A 135 -4.82 -0.89 0.99
C SER A 135 -4.15 0.47 0.71
N ILE A 136 -4.88 1.59 0.83
CA ILE A 136 -4.35 2.94 0.60
C ILE A 136 -3.37 3.36 1.70
N ARG A 137 -3.69 3.11 2.97
CA ARG A 137 -2.86 3.58 4.09
C ARG A 137 -1.55 2.80 4.22
N TYR A 138 -1.51 1.47 4.05
CA TYR A 138 -0.21 0.80 3.96
C TYR A 138 0.49 1.16 2.66
N SER A 139 -0.19 1.22 1.51
CA SER A 139 0.52 1.55 0.26
C SER A 139 1.19 2.93 0.31
N THR A 140 0.50 3.97 0.78
CA THR A 140 1.03 5.34 0.75
C THR A 140 1.72 5.76 2.04
N GLU A 141 0.99 5.83 3.16
CA GLU A 141 1.55 6.28 4.45
C GLU A 141 2.62 5.31 4.93
N GLY A 142 2.36 4.01 4.85
CA GLY A 142 3.30 2.98 5.25
C GLY A 142 4.60 3.03 4.44
N TRP A 143 4.54 3.22 3.12
CA TRP A 143 5.74 3.37 2.30
C TRP A 143 6.54 4.61 2.70
N GLN A 144 5.89 5.76 2.91
CA GLN A 144 6.57 6.99 3.34
C GLN A 144 7.31 6.79 4.67
N GLN A 145 6.69 6.11 5.63
CA GLN A 145 7.33 5.82 6.91
C GLN A 145 8.56 4.91 6.74
N VAL A 146 8.45 3.85 5.95
CA VAL A 146 9.56 2.93 5.64
C VAL A 146 10.69 3.68 4.94
N TYR A 147 10.38 4.42 3.88
CA TYR A 147 11.36 5.16 3.11
C TYR A 147 12.09 6.17 4.01
N ASN A 148 11.36 7.07 4.68
CA ASN A 148 11.94 8.13 5.51
C ASN A 148 12.84 7.60 6.62
N HIS A 149 12.57 6.39 7.14
CA HIS A 149 13.40 5.80 8.18
C HIS A 149 14.62 5.03 7.61
N PHE A 150 14.44 4.22 6.56
CA PHE A 150 15.45 3.24 6.14
C PHE A 150 16.24 3.61 4.89
N HIS A 151 15.79 4.54 4.05
CA HIS A 151 16.43 4.80 2.75
C HIS A 151 17.88 5.29 2.87
N GLY A 152 18.24 5.88 4.01
CA GLY A 152 19.59 6.36 4.31
C GLY A 152 20.50 5.33 4.99
N ASP A 153 19.99 4.12 5.29
CA ASP A 153 20.80 3.07 5.88
C ASP A 153 21.81 2.52 4.88
N ARG A 154 23.01 2.16 5.35
CA ARG A 154 24.09 1.59 4.52
C ARG A 154 23.66 0.36 3.72
N HIS A 155 22.75 -0.48 4.26
CA HIS A 155 22.29 -1.69 3.59
C HIS A 155 21.40 -1.37 2.38
N TRP A 156 20.69 -0.24 2.41
CA TRP A 156 19.94 0.29 1.27
C TRP A 156 20.84 1.06 0.31
N LEU A 157 21.63 2.00 0.84
CA LEU A 157 22.48 2.90 0.05
C LEU A 157 23.49 2.17 -0.83
N ALA A 158 23.97 1.00 -0.39
CA ALA A 158 24.88 0.15 -1.17
C ALA A 158 24.35 -0.17 -2.58
N TYR A 159 23.03 -0.14 -2.79
CA TYR A 159 22.38 -0.50 -4.04
C TYR A 159 21.70 0.67 -4.76
N ARG A 160 21.87 1.90 -4.27
CA ARG A 160 21.18 3.09 -4.83
C ARG A 160 21.44 3.28 -6.33
N GLY A 161 22.67 3.02 -6.78
CA GLY A 161 23.05 3.12 -8.20
C GLY A 161 22.35 2.11 -9.12
N HIS A 162 21.67 1.11 -8.57
CA HIS A 162 20.94 0.07 -9.31
C HIS A 162 19.41 0.22 -9.19
N GLY A 163 18.92 1.34 -8.65
CA GLY A 163 17.49 1.60 -8.49
C GLY A 163 16.89 0.99 -7.23
N ALA A 164 17.64 0.92 -6.12
CA ALA A 164 17.13 0.38 -4.85
C ALA A 164 15.83 1.04 -4.39
N ASP A 165 15.67 2.36 -4.55
CA ASP A 165 14.47 3.08 -4.13
C ASP A 165 13.22 2.54 -4.84
N GLU A 166 13.27 2.41 -6.17
CA GLU A 166 12.18 1.85 -6.98
C GLU A 166 11.96 0.35 -6.70
N SER A 167 13.04 -0.40 -6.54
CA SER A 167 12.99 -1.84 -6.26
C SER A 167 12.30 -2.13 -4.92
N MET A 168 12.73 -1.44 -3.87
CA MET A 168 12.17 -1.57 -2.52
C MET A 168 10.70 -1.14 -2.50
N GLN A 169 10.35 -0.07 -3.22
CA GLN A 169 8.97 0.39 -3.35
C GLN A 169 8.08 -0.66 -4.02
N LYS A 170 8.54 -1.25 -5.13
CA LYS A 170 7.80 -2.30 -5.85
C LYS A 170 7.57 -3.54 -4.99
N GLN A 171 8.60 -4.01 -4.31
CA GLN A 171 8.49 -5.14 -3.37
C GLN A 171 7.50 -4.82 -2.25
N TYR A 172 7.59 -3.62 -1.68
CA TYR A 172 6.70 -3.15 -0.62
C TYR A 172 5.23 -3.15 -1.07
N HIS A 173 4.90 -2.48 -2.17
CA HIS A 173 3.52 -2.44 -2.66
C HIS A 173 2.99 -3.81 -3.05
N CYS A 174 3.83 -4.68 -3.62
CA CYS A 174 3.46 -6.06 -3.88
C CYS A 174 3.03 -6.77 -2.59
N HIS A 175 3.83 -6.67 -1.51
CA HIS A 175 3.45 -7.26 -0.22
C HIS A 175 2.15 -6.68 0.36
N VAL A 176 1.93 -5.36 0.21
CA VAL A 176 0.67 -4.73 0.64
C VAL A 176 -0.53 -5.32 -0.10
N GLY A 177 -0.40 -5.62 -1.40
CA GLY A 177 -1.45 -6.27 -2.20
C GLY A 177 -1.88 -7.62 -1.63
N TYR A 178 -0.94 -8.40 -1.09
CA TYR A 178 -1.23 -9.69 -0.43
C TYR A 178 -1.57 -9.56 1.07
N GLY A 179 -1.60 -8.34 1.62
CA GLY A 179 -1.90 -8.07 3.01
C GLY A 179 -1.07 -8.90 3.99
N SER A 180 -1.76 -9.56 4.92
CA SER A 180 -1.13 -10.35 6.00
C SER A 180 -0.87 -11.82 5.66
N ILE A 181 -1.11 -12.25 4.41
CA ILE A 181 -0.92 -13.65 3.98
C ILE A 181 0.50 -14.15 4.30
N LYS A 182 1.51 -13.31 4.06
CA LYS A 182 2.91 -13.55 4.41
C LYS A 182 3.40 -12.39 5.27
N THR A 183 3.81 -12.66 6.49
CA THR A 183 4.52 -11.71 7.36
C THR A 183 5.66 -12.42 8.09
N PRO A 184 6.77 -11.73 8.42
CA PRO A 184 7.09 -10.36 8.03
C PRO A 184 7.33 -10.21 6.51
N TRP A 185 7.12 -9.01 5.99
CA TRP A 185 7.49 -8.64 4.62
C TRP A 185 8.99 -8.40 4.56
N ASN A 186 9.70 -9.03 3.63
CA ASN A 186 11.16 -8.94 3.54
C ASN A 186 11.57 -8.33 2.20
N LEU A 187 12.02 -7.07 2.24
CA LEU A 187 12.41 -6.31 1.06
C LEU A 187 13.93 -6.39 0.84
N GLU A 188 14.37 -6.67 -0.38
CA GLU A 188 15.78 -6.84 -0.72
C GLU A 188 16.29 -5.71 -1.62
N PRO A 189 17.12 -4.78 -1.10
CA PRO A 189 17.63 -3.67 -1.91
C PRO A 189 18.60 -4.13 -3.01
N SER A 190 19.13 -5.35 -2.93
CA SER A 190 19.96 -5.96 -3.97
C SER A 190 19.21 -6.34 -5.24
N LYS A 191 17.88 -6.46 -5.18
CA LYS A 191 17.06 -6.78 -6.35
C LYS A 191 16.93 -5.56 -7.25
N ARG A 192 16.94 -5.79 -8.56
CA ARG A 192 16.75 -4.71 -9.55
C ARG A 192 15.25 -4.47 -9.76
N PRO A 193 14.80 -3.23 -10.05
CA PRO A 193 13.38 -2.94 -10.24
C PRO A 193 12.69 -3.74 -11.36
N GLY A 194 13.44 -4.13 -12.40
CA GLY A 194 12.93 -4.95 -13.50
C GLY A 194 12.97 -6.47 -13.24
N ALA A 195 13.50 -6.89 -12.10
CA ALA A 195 13.59 -8.30 -11.70
C ALA A 195 12.60 -8.67 -10.58
N ILE A 196 11.81 -7.71 -10.08
CA ILE A 196 10.80 -7.95 -9.05
C ILE A 196 9.65 -8.74 -9.65
N ASN A 197 9.40 -9.91 -9.12
CA ASN A 197 8.25 -10.72 -9.49
C ASN A 197 6.99 -10.18 -8.79
N SER A 198 5.94 -9.91 -9.57
CA SER A 198 4.67 -9.34 -9.06
C SER A 198 3.83 -10.30 -8.22
N ILE A 199 4.20 -11.59 -8.20
CA ILE A 199 3.54 -12.63 -7.42
C ILE A 199 4.32 -12.90 -6.14
N THR A 200 5.64 -13.12 -6.21
CA THR A 200 6.46 -13.47 -5.02
C THR A 200 6.99 -12.25 -4.25
N CYS A 201 6.86 -11.06 -4.84
CA CYS A 201 7.27 -9.76 -4.28
C CYS A 201 8.77 -9.60 -4.01
N ASN A 202 9.62 -10.36 -4.71
CA ASN A 202 11.08 -10.34 -4.58
C ASN A 202 11.81 -10.59 -5.91
#